data_AF-A0A094F621-F1
#
_entry.id   AF-A0A094F621-F1
#
_cell.length_a   1.000
_cell.length_b   1.000
_cell.length_c   1.000
_cell.angle_alpha   90.00
_cell.angle_beta   90.00
_cell.angle_gamma   90.00
#
_symmetry.space_group_name_H-M   'P 1'
#
loop_
_entity.id
_entity.type
_entity.pdbx_description
1 polymer ?
#
loop_
_entity_poly.entity_id
_entity_poly.type
_entity_poly.pdbx_seq_one_letter_code
_entity_poly.pdbx_strand_id
1 'polypeptide(L)'
;MNKEAGGIDAVGFEDDVSLPGSFNLWLASPEARFLKGKYLWANWDVDELKARAKEIESSTQLSIGLVGWPFGDPKWKATWN
;
A
#
# COMPACT_ATOMS: atom_id res chain seq x y z
N MET A 1 21.04 16.66 3.01
CA MET A 1 21.40 15.25 3.20
C MET A 1 22.15 14.81 1.94
N ASN A 2 23.45 14.53 2.08
CA ASN A 2 24.40 13.98 1.11
C ASN A 2 24.55 14.65 -0.27
N LYS A 3 25.27 15.78 -0.33
CA LYS A 3 25.82 16.34 -1.57
C LYS A 3 27.22 15.78 -1.93
N GLU A 4 27.88 15.09 -1.01
CA GLU A 4 29.31 14.72 -1.15
C GLU A 4 29.57 13.26 -1.53
N ALA A 5 28.54 12.42 -1.58
CA ALA A 5 28.66 11.00 -1.93
C ALA A 5 27.90 10.69 -3.23
N GLY A 6 28.19 11.41 -4.31
CA GLY A 6 27.69 11.10 -5.67
C GLY A 6 26.16 11.11 -5.88
N GLY A 7 25.34 11.25 -4.84
CA GLY A 7 23.87 11.30 -4.92
C GLY A 7 23.29 10.20 -5.83
N ILE A 8 22.36 10.61 -6.68
CA ILE A 8 21.71 9.83 -7.73
C ILE A 8 22.68 9.13 -8.70
N ASP A 9 23.89 9.66 -8.94
CA ASP A 9 24.88 9.07 -9.87
C ASP A 9 25.48 7.76 -9.35
N ALA A 10 25.38 7.49 -8.04
CA ALA A 10 25.91 6.25 -7.45
C ALA A 10 24.93 5.07 -7.54
N VAL A 11 23.63 5.34 -7.72
CA VAL A 11 22.56 4.32 -7.65
C VAL A 11 21.71 4.28 -8.92
N GLY A 12 21.70 5.35 -9.72
CA GLY A 12 21.04 5.45 -11.03
C GLY A 12 19.51 5.58 -10.98
N PHE A 13 18.90 5.65 -9.80
CA PHE A 13 17.45 5.77 -9.62
C PHE A 13 17.12 7.00 -8.78
N GLU A 14 16.28 7.88 -9.31
CA GLU A 14 15.76 9.07 -8.64
C GLU A 14 14.23 9.01 -8.60
N ASP A 15 13.64 9.32 -7.45
CA ASP A 15 12.19 9.47 -7.31
C ASP A 15 11.75 10.76 -8.00
N ASP A 16 10.98 10.62 -9.07
CA ASP A 16 10.41 11.77 -9.79
C ASP A 16 9.07 12.19 -9.17
N VAL A 17 8.83 13.51 -9.09
CA VAL A 17 7.59 14.08 -8.52
C VAL A 17 6.33 13.65 -9.27
N SER A 18 6.44 13.23 -10.53
CA SER A 18 5.34 12.68 -11.31
C SER A 18 4.85 11.32 -10.80
N LEU A 19 5.67 10.58 -10.05
CA LEU A 19 5.31 9.27 -9.51
C LEU A 19 4.14 9.39 -8.51
N PRO A 20 4.25 10.14 -7.39
CA PRO A 20 3.11 10.33 -6.49
C PRO A 20 1.97 11.11 -7.18
N GLY A 21 2.27 12.02 -8.09
CA GLY A 21 1.24 12.77 -8.82
C GLY A 21 0.33 11.87 -9.66
N SER A 22 0.93 11.00 -10.48
CA SER A 22 0.22 10.06 -11.34
C SER A 22 -0.52 9.00 -10.52
N PHE A 23 0.10 8.51 -9.43
CA PHE A 23 -0.53 7.54 -8.55
C PHE A 23 -1.78 8.11 -7.84
N ASN A 24 -1.71 9.35 -7.34
CA ASN A 24 -2.89 10.00 -6.74
C ASN A 24 -4.01 10.26 -7.76
N LEU A 25 -3.66 10.64 -8.99
CA LEU A 25 -4.63 10.81 -10.07
C LEU A 25 -5.35 9.49 -10.38
N TRP A 26 -4.60 8.39 -10.44
CA TRP A 26 -5.15 7.05 -10.59
C TRP A 26 -6.05 6.65 -9.41
N LEU A 27 -5.66 6.93 -8.17
CA LEU A 27 -6.49 6.65 -6.99
C LEU A 27 -7.84 7.40 -6.99
N ALA A 28 -7.90 8.55 -7.66
CA ALA A 28 -9.13 9.33 -7.80
C ALA A 28 -10.11 8.76 -8.85
N SER A 29 -9.67 7.83 -9.69
CA SER A 29 -10.50 7.25 -10.76
C SER A 29 -11.37 6.09 -10.26
N PRO A 30 -12.43 5.69 -11.00
CA PRO A 30 -13.33 4.62 -10.57
C PRO A 30 -12.69 3.24 -10.44
N GLU A 31 -11.61 2.97 -11.19
CA GLU A 31 -10.87 1.70 -11.18
C GLU A 31 -10.15 1.45 -9.85
N ALA A 32 -9.79 2.49 -9.09
CA ALA A 32 -9.11 2.35 -7.81
C ALA A 32 -10.08 2.25 -6.61
N ARG A 33 -11.40 2.17 -6.86
CA ARG A 33 -12.42 2.20 -5.80
C ARG A 33 -12.25 1.08 -4.76
N PHE A 34 -11.70 -0.06 -5.16
CA PHE A 34 -11.41 -1.20 -4.30
C PHE A 34 -10.39 -0.90 -3.18
N LEU A 35 -9.60 0.15 -3.35
CA LEU A 35 -8.59 0.61 -2.39
C LEU A 35 -9.12 1.63 -1.38
N LYS A 36 -10.43 1.89 -1.36
CA LYS A 36 -11.02 2.85 -0.43
C LYS A 36 -10.73 2.49 1.02
N GLY A 37 -10.19 3.45 1.78
CA GLY A 37 -9.84 3.28 3.20
C GLY A 37 -8.58 2.44 3.43
N LYS A 38 -7.81 2.13 2.38
CA LYS A 38 -6.51 1.47 2.47
C LYS A 38 -5.38 2.49 2.57
N TYR A 39 -4.26 2.06 3.14
CA TYR A 39 -3.02 2.80 3.28
C TYR A 39 -2.02 2.30 2.25
N LEU A 40 -1.53 3.21 1.40
CA LEU A 40 -0.74 2.92 0.20
C LEU A 40 0.45 3.86 0.10
N TRP A 41 1.46 3.47 -0.68
CA TRP A 41 2.61 4.30 -1.06
C TRP A 41 2.73 4.42 -2.58
N ALA A 42 3.36 5.47 -3.09
CA ALA A 42 3.39 5.75 -4.53
C ALA A 42 4.23 4.76 -5.37
N ASN A 43 5.07 3.95 -4.74
CA ASN A 43 5.93 2.95 -5.40
C ASN A 43 5.22 1.63 -5.75
N TRP A 44 3.88 1.57 -5.67
CA TRP A 44 3.13 0.35 -6.00
C TRP A 44 2.85 0.22 -7.50
N ASP A 45 2.94 -1.02 -8.00
CA ASP A 45 2.50 -1.39 -9.33
C ASP A 45 0.96 -1.45 -9.39
N VAL A 46 0.36 -0.59 -10.23
CA VAL A 46 -1.08 -0.48 -10.42
C VAL A 46 -1.69 -1.77 -10.97
N ASP A 47 -1.00 -2.48 -11.85
CA ASP A 47 -1.53 -3.69 -12.47
C ASP A 47 -1.52 -4.86 -11.48
N GLU A 48 -0.51 -4.94 -10.62
CA GLU A 48 -0.50 -5.90 -9.51
C GLU A 48 -1.63 -5.62 -8.51
N LEU A 49 -1.84 -4.35 -8.15
CA LEU A 49 -2.94 -3.97 -7.25
C LEU A 49 -4.30 -4.36 -7.84
N LYS A 50 -4.52 -4.14 -9.14
CA LYS A 50 -5.74 -4.53 -9.84
C LYS A 50 -5.92 -6.06 -9.86
N ALA A 51 -4.86 -6.81 -10.13
CA ALA A 51 -4.90 -8.27 -10.12
C ALA A 51 -5.30 -8.83 -8.75
N ARG A 52 -4.94 -8.14 -7.66
CA ARG A 52 -5.25 -8.52 -6.27
C ARG A 52 -6.47 -7.83 -5.67
N ALA A 53 -7.25 -7.10 -6.47
CA ALA A 53 -8.36 -6.28 -5.97
C ALA A 53 -9.34 -7.05 -5.05
N LYS A 54 -9.75 -8.25 -5.46
CA LYS A 54 -10.69 -9.09 -4.69
C LYS A 54 -10.12 -9.54 -3.33
N GLU A 55 -8.83 -9.83 -3.26
CA GLU A 55 -8.14 -10.21 -2.03
C GLU A 55 -8.06 -9.01 -1.07
N ILE A 56 -7.72 -7.84 -1.60
CA ILE A 56 -7.56 -6.62 -0.83
C ILE A 56 -8.90 -6.10 -0.29
N GLU A 57 -9.98 -6.20 -1.08
CA GLU A 57 -11.33 -5.81 -0.63
C GLU A 57 -11.87 -6.73 0.46
N SER A 58 -11.63 -8.03 0.37
CA SER A 58 -12.19 -9.02 1.29
C SER A 58 -11.38 -9.20 2.58
N SER A 59 -10.25 -8.51 2.72
CA SER A 59 -9.34 -8.66 3.85
C SER A 59 -9.04 -7.34 4.57
N THR A 60 -8.34 -7.45 5.71
CA THR A 60 -7.78 -6.32 6.46
C THR A 60 -6.41 -5.88 5.92
N GLN A 61 -5.96 -6.44 4.79
CA GLN A 61 -4.71 -6.03 4.17
C GLN A 61 -4.74 -4.54 3.86
N LEU A 62 -3.59 -3.89 4.04
CA LEU A 62 -3.40 -2.46 3.79
C LEU A 62 -4.32 -1.57 4.63
N SER A 63 -4.98 -2.09 5.66
CA SER A 63 -5.81 -1.30 6.58
C SER A 63 -5.00 -0.97 7.83
N ILE A 64 -5.04 0.28 8.27
CA ILE A 64 -4.50 0.68 9.57
C ILE A 64 -5.64 0.60 10.58
N GLY A 65 -5.46 -0.17 11.65
CA GLY A 65 -6.42 -0.29 12.73
C GLY A 65 -5.74 -0.73 14.02
N LEU A 66 -6.29 -0.28 15.15
CA LEU A 66 -5.92 -0.79 16.47
C LEU A 66 -6.71 -2.08 16.72
N VAL A 67 -6.02 -3.21 16.75
CA VAL A 67 -6.63 -4.52 17.03
C VAL A 67 -6.10 -5.03 18.36
N GLY A 68 -7.00 -5.45 19.25
CA GLY A 68 -6.62 -6.05 20.53
C GLY A 68 -6.04 -7.45 20.33
N TRP A 69 -5.09 -7.83 21.19
CA TRP A 69 -4.65 -9.22 21.29
C TRP A 69 -5.77 -10.07 21.91
N PRO A 70 -6.10 -11.27 21.39
CA PRO A 70 -5.48 -12.02 20.28
C PRO A 70 -6.21 -11.92 18.92
N PHE A 71 -7.10 -10.95 18.75
CA PHE A 71 -8.13 -10.92 17.70
C PHE A 71 -7.64 -10.46 16.31
N GLY A 72 -6.34 -10.22 16.14
CA GLY A 72 -5.75 -9.84 14.85
C GLY A 72 -5.56 -11.00 13.89
N ASP A 73 -5.58 -12.24 14.36
CA ASP A 73 -5.47 -13.44 13.52
C ASP A 73 -6.88 -13.95 13.15
N PRO A 74 -7.24 -13.98 11.85
CA PRO A 74 -8.52 -14.55 11.39
C PRO A 74 -8.73 -16.02 11.76
N LYS A 75 -7.65 -16.74 12.08
CA LYS A 75 -7.68 -18.15 12.50
C LYS A 75 -7.83 -18.32 14.01
N TRP A 76 -7.81 -17.23 14.77
CA TRP A 76 -7.95 -17.30 16.21
C TRP A 76 -9.36 -17.78 16.60
N LYS A 77 -9.43 -18.73 17.52
CA LYS A 77 -10.68 -19.24 18.10
C LYS A 77 -10.59 -19.16 19.62
N ALA A 78 -11.67 -18.71 20.26
CA ALA A 78 -11.78 -18.76 21.71
C ALA A 78 -11.71 -20.23 22.16
N THR A 79 -10.82 -20.53 23.11
CA THR A 79 -10.62 -21.87 23.67
C THR A 79 -11.41 -22.12 24.95
N TRP A 80 -12.27 -21.18 25.34
CA TRP A 80 -13.03 -21.25 26.57
C TRP A 80 -14.46 -21.71 26.27
N ASN A 81 -14.83 -22.86 26.82
CA ASN A 81 -16.22 -23.35 26.92
C ASN A 81 -16.91 -22.73 28.13
#